data_AF-A0A0Q9S5Q3-F1
#
_entry.id   AF-A0A0Q9S5Q3-F1
#
_cell.length_a   1.000
_cell.length_b   1.000
_cell.length_c   1.000
_cell.angle_alpha   90.00
_cell.angle_beta   90.00
_cell.angle_gamma   90.00
#
_symmetry.space_group_name_H-M   'P 1'
#
loop_
_entity.id
_entity.type
_entity.pdbx_description
1 polymer ?
#
loop_
_entity_poly.entity_id
_entity_poly.type
_entity_poly.pdbx_seq_one_letter_code
_entity_poly.pdbx_strand_id
1 'polypeptide(L)'
;MADRVPQLFTDGNFETWMSGVAEPQPYLSDEQNADNAALFVAATQALHDILVEREAQALAAPPKPWLLSLMRVLHATRADVITFNYDTLVERAALSAGLFDAEVGSYANMESILDALPPPLTASYAMLAPTPMSSFRLMKLHGSLDTYWVRGDATGSTIGRLRGERNWDGAYPSNFERTKHAPGRQPFLVPPAAAKSAFYDNPITRQLWRNASEALSRADRVAVVGYSLPLTDLVTAGMLREALAGRRVTVDVVNPDAAEVKERLHALGVDGDLPVHTGAECVANYSAFLANRLGLEVLGALEQVDPNLKVSVASRRGIHPVIRAEATPDGVCLNADWGSVIADLSGANYMAAAVTVGKIMSAVERSPGTAGPNILMRGVSTAAISVRLEVCNWATLTPEAYVP
;
A
#
# COMPACT_ATOMS: atom_id res chain seq x y z
N MET A 1 -8.43 23.53 -31.82
CA MET A 1 -8.26 22.73 -30.58
C MET A 1 -8.25 23.60 -29.31
N ALA A 2 -7.47 24.69 -29.24
CA ALA A 2 -7.37 25.54 -28.03
C ALA A 2 -8.71 26.09 -27.52
N ASP A 3 -9.63 26.47 -28.41
CA ASP A 3 -10.94 27.03 -28.02
C ASP A 3 -11.94 26.01 -27.44
N ARG A 4 -11.60 24.71 -27.45
CA ARG A 4 -12.46 23.62 -26.95
C ARG A 4 -12.07 23.11 -25.57
N VAL A 5 -10.99 23.62 -24.99
CA VAL A 5 -10.56 23.31 -23.63
C VAL A 5 -10.94 24.48 -22.74
N PRO A 6 -11.77 24.29 -21.70
CA PRO A 6 -12.03 25.33 -20.72
C PRO A 6 -10.72 25.87 -20.13
N GLN A 7 -10.60 27.19 -20.00
CA GLN A 7 -9.41 27.80 -19.41
C GLN A 7 -9.25 27.42 -17.92
N LEU A 8 -10.37 27.13 -17.25
CA LEU A 8 -10.43 26.71 -15.84
C LEU A 8 -11.51 25.66 -15.67
N PHE A 9 -11.26 24.71 -14.78
CA PHE A 9 -12.26 23.76 -14.28
C PHE A 9 -12.59 24.12 -12.82
N THR A 10 -13.85 24.38 -12.52
CA THR A 10 -14.36 24.55 -11.14
C THR A 10 -15.30 23.39 -10.80
N ASP A 11 -15.51 23.12 -9.51
CA ASP A 11 -16.59 22.26 -9.01
C ASP A 11 -16.67 20.84 -9.63
N GLY A 12 -15.53 20.22 -9.94
CA GLY A 12 -15.51 18.88 -10.53
C GLY A 12 -15.82 18.83 -12.03
N ASN A 13 -15.92 19.98 -12.71
CA ASN A 13 -16.17 20.05 -14.15
C ASN A 13 -15.07 19.41 -15.01
N PHE A 14 -13.89 19.13 -14.44
CA PHE A 14 -12.84 18.38 -15.13
C PHE A 14 -13.29 16.96 -15.47
N GLU A 15 -13.88 16.23 -14.54
CA GLU A 15 -14.30 14.84 -14.78
C GLU A 15 -15.42 14.76 -15.81
N THR A 16 -16.36 15.71 -15.75
CA THR A 16 -17.45 15.83 -16.72
C THR A 16 -16.92 16.12 -18.12
N TRP A 17 -15.99 17.07 -18.24
CA TRP A 17 -15.34 17.37 -19.51
C TRP A 17 -14.52 16.18 -20.02
N MET A 18 -13.75 15.54 -19.15
CA MET A 18 -12.93 14.37 -19.50
C MET A 18 -13.79 13.23 -20.02
N SER A 19 -14.96 13.02 -19.41
CA SER A 19 -15.97 12.05 -19.85
C SER A 19 -16.53 12.36 -21.23
N GLY A 20 -16.82 13.64 -21.50
CA GLY A 20 -17.38 14.07 -22.79
C GLY A 20 -16.40 13.91 -23.96
N VAL A 21 -15.09 13.95 -23.72
CA VAL A 21 -14.07 13.77 -24.76
C VAL A 21 -13.50 12.35 -24.82
N ALA A 22 -13.77 11.50 -23.82
CA ALA A 22 -13.26 10.12 -23.76
C ALA A 22 -13.91 9.17 -24.77
N GLU A 23 -15.19 9.38 -25.08
CA GLU A 23 -16.00 8.51 -25.91
C GLU A 23 -16.62 9.29 -27.09
N PRO A 24 -16.89 8.63 -28.23
CA PRO A 24 -17.65 9.23 -29.31
C PRO A 24 -19.03 9.70 -28.83
N GLN A 25 -19.38 10.95 -29.16
CA GLN A 25 -20.64 11.55 -28.79
C GLN A 25 -21.64 11.45 -29.96
N PRO A 26 -22.89 11.01 -29.70
CA PRO A 26 -23.87 10.75 -30.76
C PRO A 26 -24.36 12.02 -31.48
N TYR A 27 -24.17 13.19 -30.87
CA TYR A 27 -24.55 14.49 -31.42
C TYR A 27 -23.41 15.19 -32.17
N LEU A 28 -22.22 14.58 -32.24
CA LEU A 28 -21.06 15.09 -32.95
C LEU A 28 -20.84 14.32 -34.25
N SER A 29 -20.26 14.98 -35.24
CA SER A 29 -19.76 14.33 -36.46
C SER A 29 -18.54 13.46 -36.17
N ASP A 30 -18.21 12.55 -37.09
CA ASP A 30 -17.02 11.69 -36.99
C ASP A 30 -15.72 12.49 -36.87
N GLU A 31 -15.60 13.61 -37.59
CA GLU A 31 -14.45 14.53 -37.50
C GLU A 31 -14.33 15.14 -36.09
N GLN A 32 -15.44 15.63 -35.54
CA GLN A 32 -15.46 16.18 -34.18
C GLN A 32 -15.18 15.13 -33.11
N ASN A 33 -15.60 13.88 -33.32
CA ASN A 33 -15.28 12.75 -32.44
C ASN A 33 -13.81 12.33 -32.54
N ALA A 34 -13.20 12.39 -33.73
CA ALA A 34 -11.77 12.20 -33.89
C ALA A 34 -10.96 13.29 -33.16
N ASP A 35 -11.40 14.55 -33.24
CA ASP A 35 -10.84 15.65 -32.45
C ASP A 35 -10.95 15.42 -30.94
N ASN A 36 -12.09 14.93 -30.46
CA ASN A 36 -12.29 14.57 -29.04
C ASN A 36 -11.29 13.49 -28.61
N ALA A 37 -11.13 12.44 -29.42
CA ALA A 37 -10.19 11.37 -29.13
C ALA A 37 -8.74 11.88 -29.05
N ALA A 38 -8.33 12.76 -29.96
CA ALA A 38 -7.02 13.41 -29.93
C ALA A 38 -6.84 14.27 -28.66
N LEU A 39 -7.86 15.04 -28.28
CA LEU A 39 -7.85 15.88 -27.09
C LEU A 39 -7.77 15.04 -25.81
N PHE A 40 -8.49 13.93 -25.74
CA PHE A 40 -8.43 12.98 -24.62
C PHE A 40 -7.03 12.38 -24.45
N VAL A 41 -6.36 12.01 -25.56
CA VAL A 41 -4.96 11.53 -25.52
C VAL A 41 -4.05 12.61 -24.94
N ALA A 42 -4.14 13.84 -25.45
CA ALA A 42 -3.31 14.95 -24.98
C ALA A 42 -3.54 15.27 -23.49
N ALA A 43 -4.80 15.28 -23.05
CA ALA A 43 -5.16 15.51 -21.65
C ALA A 43 -4.64 14.42 -20.71
N THR A 44 -4.73 13.15 -21.12
CA THR A 44 -4.20 12.03 -20.34
C THR A 44 -2.68 12.11 -20.20
N GLN A 45 -1.97 12.51 -21.26
CA GLN A 45 -0.53 12.72 -21.21
C GLN A 45 -0.15 13.89 -20.28
N ALA A 46 -0.87 15.01 -20.37
CA ALA A 46 -0.65 16.16 -19.48
C ALA A 46 -0.91 15.79 -18.01
N LEU A 47 -1.97 15.02 -17.74
CA LEU A 47 -2.25 14.50 -16.40
C LEU A 47 -1.09 13.62 -15.89
N HIS A 48 -0.60 12.70 -16.71
CA HIS A 48 0.55 11.87 -16.37
C HIS A 48 1.78 12.71 -16.01
N ASP A 49 2.12 13.72 -16.81
CA ASP A 49 3.31 14.53 -16.61
C ASP A 49 3.22 15.37 -15.32
N ILE A 50 2.03 15.93 -15.03
CA ILE A 50 1.75 16.60 -13.76
C ILE A 50 1.93 15.63 -12.59
N LEU A 51 1.39 14.42 -12.67
CA LEU A 51 1.49 13.43 -11.60
C LEU A 51 2.95 13.00 -11.35
N VAL A 52 3.74 12.81 -12.40
CA VAL A 52 5.19 12.53 -12.28
C VAL A 52 5.91 13.69 -11.59
N GLU A 53 5.60 14.94 -11.94
CA GLU A 53 6.19 16.10 -11.27
C GLU A 53 5.80 16.16 -9.78
N ARG A 54 4.53 15.92 -9.45
CA ARG A 54 4.05 15.92 -8.06
C ARG A 54 4.66 14.80 -7.23
N GLU A 55 4.81 13.60 -7.80
CA GLU A 55 5.52 12.52 -7.12
C GLU A 55 6.99 12.90 -6.87
N ALA A 56 7.68 13.46 -7.87
CA ALA A 56 9.06 13.91 -7.71
C ALA A 56 9.20 14.98 -6.61
N GLN A 57 8.26 15.91 -6.50
CA GLN A 57 8.21 16.90 -5.42
C GLN A 57 8.01 16.23 -4.05
N ALA A 58 7.13 15.24 -3.93
CA ALA A 58 6.92 14.50 -2.70
C ALA A 58 8.16 13.71 -2.25
N LEU A 59 8.87 13.12 -3.21
CA LEU A 59 10.10 12.34 -2.99
C LEU A 59 11.33 13.20 -2.67
N ALA A 60 11.27 14.52 -2.89
CA ALA A 60 12.37 15.42 -2.55
C ALA A 60 12.59 15.57 -1.03
N ALA A 61 11.58 15.23 -0.23
CA ALA A 61 11.68 15.16 1.22
C ALA A 61 11.80 13.69 1.67
N PRO A 62 12.43 13.39 2.83
CA PRO A 62 12.46 12.03 3.37
C PRO A 62 11.04 11.50 3.65
N PRO A 63 10.86 10.15 3.66
CA PRO A 63 9.57 9.55 3.93
C PRO A 63 9.06 9.99 5.30
N LYS A 64 7.76 10.30 5.39
CA LYS A 64 7.15 10.62 6.66
C LYS A 64 7.25 9.40 7.60
N PRO A 65 7.66 9.57 8.88
CA PRO A 65 7.80 8.44 9.79
C PRO A 65 6.52 7.60 9.96
N TRP A 66 5.36 8.25 9.97
CA TRP A 66 4.08 7.54 10.05
C TRP A 66 3.83 6.65 8.82
N LEU A 67 4.31 7.02 7.63
CA LEU A 67 4.12 6.21 6.43
C LEU A 67 4.93 4.92 6.50
N LEU A 68 6.17 5.00 6.98
CA LEU A 68 7.00 3.81 7.22
C LEU A 68 6.42 2.92 8.32
N SER A 69 5.87 3.53 9.38
CA SER A 69 5.16 2.80 10.44
C SER A 69 3.95 2.06 9.87
N LEU A 70 3.12 2.75 9.07
CA LEU A 70 1.98 2.17 8.40
C LEU A 70 2.36 0.96 7.53
N MET A 71 3.43 1.07 6.72
CA MET A 71 3.89 -0.06 5.89
C MET A 71 4.25 -1.29 6.72
N ARG A 72 4.87 -1.08 7.89
CA ARG A 72 5.22 -2.17 8.82
C ARG A 72 4.00 -2.81 9.44
N VAL A 73 3.00 -2.01 9.83
CA VAL A 73 1.74 -2.52 10.36
C VAL A 73 1.01 -3.33 9.30
N LEU A 74 0.84 -2.78 8.09
CA LEU A 74 0.19 -3.47 6.98
C LEU A 74 0.86 -4.80 6.67
N HIS A 75 2.20 -4.81 6.60
CA HIS A 75 3.00 -6.02 6.43
C HIS A 75 2.75 -7.04 7.54
N ALA A 76 2.84 -6.63 8.80
CA ALA A 76 2.65 -7.52 9.95
C ALA A 76 1.25 -8.11 10.00
N THR A 77 0.23 -7.34 9.60
CA THR A 77 -1.16 -7.81 9.54
C THR A 77 -1.51 -8.49 8.22
N ARG A 78 -0.58 -8.56 7.26
CA ARG A 78 -0.80 -9.06 5.89
C ARG A 78 -2.07 -8.45 5.25
N ALA A 79 -2.25 -7.15 5.43
CA ALA A 79 -3.48 -6.46 5.03
C ALA A 79 -3.68 -6.46 3.50
N ASP A 80 -4.93 -6.53 3.05
CA ASP A 80 -5.27 -6.14 1.68
C ASP A 80 -5.42 -4.62 1.60
N VAL A 81 -4.71 -3.98 0.67
CA VAL A 81 -4.64 -2.53 0.47
C VAL A 81 -5.13 -2.20 -0.93
N ILE A 82 -6.29 -1.57 -1.02
CA ILE A 82 -6.86 -1.11 -2.28
C ILE A 82 -6.52 0.37 -2.44
N THR A 83 -5.91 0.74 -3.57
CA THR A 83 -5.58 2.14 -3.86
C THR A 83 -6.07 2.56 -5.24
N PHE A 84 -6.52 3.82 -5.29
CA PHE A 84 -6.90 4.54 -6.50
C PHE A 84 -5.82 5.54 -6.92
N ASN A 85 -4.74 5.65 -6.15
CA ASN A 85 -3.63 6.55 -6.43
C ASN A 85 -2.77 6.01 -7.58
N TYR A 86 -2.34 6.92 -8.45
CA TYR A 86 -1.42 6.60 -9.55
C TYR A 86 0.05 6.56 -9.10
N ASP A 87 0.40 7.34 -8.07
CA ASP A 87 1.77 7.43 -7.56
C ASP A 87 2.28 6.12 -6.95
N THR A 88 3.59 5.99 -6.84
CA THR A 88 4.34 4.83 -6.33
C THR A 88 4.84 5.04 -4.89
N LEU A 89 4.26 5.98 -4.13
CA LEU A 89 4.77 6.35 -2.81
C LEU A 89 4.61 5.22 -1.79
N VAL A 90 3.52 4.46 -1.85
CA VAL A 90 3.27 3.30 -0.97
C VAL A 90 4.30 2.22 -1.21
N GLU A 91 4.55 1.90 -2.48
CA GLU A 91 5.55 0.95 -2.94
C GLU A 91 6.95 1.32 -2.47
N ARG A 92 7.37 2.56 -2.73
CA ARG A 92 8.68 3.08 -2.32
C ARG A 92 8.83 3.11 -0.81
N ALA A 93 7.78 3.48 -0.08
CA ALA A 93 7.76 3.43 1.38
C ALA A 93 7.89 2.00 1.90
N ALA A 94 7.22 1.02 1.27
CA ALA A 94 7.29 -0.38 1.65
C ALA A 94 8.71 -0.93 1.51
N LEU A 95 9.36 -0.68 0.37
CA LEU A 95 10.76 -1.09 0.16
C LEU A 95 11.71 -0.39 1.15
N SER A 96 11.50 0.90 1.40
CA SER A 96 12.29 1.69 2.36
C SER A 96 12.10 1.26 3.80
N ALA A 97 10.89 0.81 4.16
CA ALA A 97 10.56 0.34 5.50
C ALA A 97 11.33 -0.94 5.89
N GLY A 98 11.90 -1.67 4.92
CA GLY A 98 12.69 -2.87 5.15
C GLY A 98 11.86 -4.01 5.70
N LEU A 99 10.75 -4.33 5.04
CA LEU A 99 9.77 -5.33 5.47
C LEU A 99 10.35 -6.75 5.36
N PHE A 100 10.88 -7.29 6.45
CA PHE A 100 11.48 -8.63 6.45
C PHE A 100 10.38 -9.73 6.53
N ASP A 101 10.55 -10.91 5.95
CA ASP A 101 9.70 -12.08 6.19
C ASP A 101 10.61 -13.18 6.78
N ALA A 102 10.29 -13.66 7.98
CA ALA A 102 11.13 -14.61 8.70
C ALA A 102 10.83 -16.05 8.27
N GLU A 103 9.62 -16.32 7.75
CA GLU A 103 9.27 -17.64 7.21
C GLU A 103 10.10 -17.91 5.95
N VAL A 104 10.35 -16.86 5.16
CA VAL A 104 11.15 -16.92 3.93
C VAL A 104 12.63 -16.55 4.15
N GLY A 105 12.94 -15.81 5.22
CA GLY A 105 14.29 -15.32 5.51
C GLY A 105 14.76 -14.24 4.52
N SER A 106 13.84 -13.41 4.01
CA SER A 106 14.13 -12.40 2.98
C SER A 106 13.32 -11.11 3.19
N TYR A 107 13.71 -10.02 2.54
CA TYR A 107 12.94 -8.76 2.57
C TYR A 107 11.91 -8.73 1.45
N ALA A 108 10.71 -8.24 1.76
CA ALA A 108 9.66 -7.98 0.81
C ALA A 108 10.21 -7.11 -0.32
N ASN A 109 9.99 -7.59 -1.54
CA ASN A 109 10.26 -6.84 -2.75
C ASN A 109 8.94 -6.38 -3.36
N MET A 110 9.05 -5.67 -4.47
CA MET A 110 7.91 -5.07 -5.14
C MET A 110 6.89 -6.11 -5.63
N GLU A 111 7.36 -7.27 -6.09
CA GLU A 111 6.47 -8.34 -6.58
C GLU A 111 5.68 -8.98 -5.43
N SER A 112 6.27 -9.02 -4.23
CA SER A 112 5.65 -9.61 -3.06
C SER A 112 4.49 -8.79 -2.52
N ILE A 113 4.54 -7.45 -2.67
CA ILE A 113 3.45 -6.58 -2.24
C ILE A 113 2.38 -6.38 -3.31
N LEU A 114 2.71 -6.48 -4.60
CA LEU A 114 1.74 -6.29 -5.71
C LEU A 114 1.15 -7.60 -6.23
N ASP A 115 1.49 -8.75 -5.64
CA ASP A 115 1.02 -10.06 -6.09
C ASP A 115 1.33 -10.32 -7.59
N ALA A 116 2.47 -9.78 -8.04
CA ALA A 116 2.93 -9.77 -9.44
C ALA A 116 1.93 -9.18 -10.47
N LEU A 117 1.00 -8.32 -10.05
CA LEU A 117 0.02 -7.66 -10.93
C LEU A 117 0.10 -6.13 -10.86
N PRO A 118 0.20 -5.42 -11.99
CA PRO A 118 0.49 -5.92 -13.34
C PRO A 118 1.90 -6.56 -13.44
N PRO A 119 2.11 -7.49 -14.39
CA PRO A 119 3.40 -8.17 -14.53
C PRO A 119 4.51 -7.19 -14.95
N PRO A 120 5.77 -7.43 -14.56
CA PRO A 120 6.88 -6.62 -15.04
C PRO A 120 7.08 -6.77 -16.56
N LEU A 121 7.31 -5.66 -17.27
CA LEU A 121 7.58 -5.63 -18.72
C LEU A 121 8.88 -6.34 -19.10
N THR A 122 9.85 -6.35 -18.19
CA THR A 122 11.13 -7.03 -18.37
C THR A 122 11.21 -8.20 -17.41
N ALA A 123 11.32 -9.41 -17.97
CA ALA A 123 11.74 -10.58 -17.21
C ALA A 123 13.20 -10.38 -16.78
N SER A 124 13.48 -10.51 -15.48
CA SER A 124 14.86 -10.67 -15.04
C SER A 124 15.28 -12.10 -15.37
N TYR A 125 16.21 -12.27 -16.30
CA TYR A 125 16.82 -13.57 -16.64
C TYR A 125 17.51 -14.26 -15.44
N ALA A 126 17.66 -13.57 -14.30
CA ALA A 126 18.45 -14.01 -13.16
C ALA A 126 17.66 -14.54 -11.95
N MET A 127 16.32 -14.65 -11.99
CA MET A 127 15.56 -15.07 -10.80
C MET A 127 14.81 -16.39 -11.01
N LEU A 128 15.23 -17.40 -10.22
CA LEU A 128 14.29 -18.37 -9.63
C LEU A 128 13.07 -17.58 -9.15
N ALA A 129 11.86 -18.03 -9.48
CA ALA A 129 10.63 -17.35 -9.07
C ALA A 129 10.75 -16.95 -7.59
N PRO A 130 10.59 -15.65 -7.25
CA PRO A 130 10.76 -15.23 -5.87
C PRO A 130 9.84 -16.09 -5.00
N THR A 131 10.40 -16.69 -3.95
CA THR A 131 9.61 -17.47 -3.00
C THR A 131 8.43 -16.61 -2.57
N PRO A 132 7.17 -17.09 -2.69
CA PRO A 132 6.01 -16.32 -2.30
C PRO A 132 6.20 -15.82 -0.87
N MET A 133 6.34 -14.51 -0.70
CA MET A 133 6.48 -13.88 0.61
C MET A 133 5.12 -13.41 1.10
N SER A 134 4.96 -13.46 2.41
CA SER A 134 3.71 -13.19 3.08
C SER A 134 3.68 -11.76 3.62
N SER A 135 3.42 -10.79 2.73
CA SER A 135 3.28 -9.38 3.07
C SER A 135 1.83 -8.90 2.95
N PHE A 136 1.61 -7.59 3.06
CA PHE A 136 0.38 -6.95 2.61
C PHE A 136 0.26 -6.99 1.09
N ARG A 137 -0.97 -6.94 0.58
CA ARG A 137 -1.28 -7.00 -0.85
C ARG A 137 -1.82 -5.66 -1.33
N LEU A 138 -1.04 -4.94 -2.13
CA LEU A 138 -1.39 -3.68 -2.75
C LEU A 138 -2.06 -3.91 -4.11
N MET A 139 -3.27 -3.37 -4.28
CA MET A 139 -4.06 -3.48 -5.51
C MET A 139 -4.32 -2.08 -6.07
N LYS A 140 -3.74 -1.78 -7.25
CA LYS A 140 -3.85 -0.46 -7.90
C LYS A 140 -4.94 -0.47 -8.96
N LEU A 141 -6.15 -0.02 -8.59
CA LEU A 141 -7.34 -0.20 -9.43
C LEU A 141 -7.43 0.79 -10.60
N HIS A 142 -6.73 1.92 -10.52
CA HIS A 142 -6.70 2.96 -11.55
C HIS A 142 -5.40 2.98 -12.36
N GLY A 143 -4.59 1.93 -12.28
CA GLY A 143 -3.27 1.89 -12.88
C GLY A 143 -2.24 2.64 -12.02
N SER A 144 -1.10 2.98 -12.62
CA SER A 144 0.06 3.51 -11.89
C SER A 144 1.00 4.23 -12.84
N LEU A 145 1.78 5.20 -12.33
CA LEU A 145 2.77 5.95 -13.11
C LEU A 145 3.88 5.06 -13.71
N ASP A 146 4.12 3.90 -13.09
CA ASP A 146 5.06 2.89 -13.57
C ASP A 146 4.42 1.79 -14.44
N THR A 147 3.11 1.85 -14.72
CA THR A 147 2.41 0.87 -15.56
C THR A 147 2.16 1.42 -16.96
N TYR A 148 2.42 0.61 -17.99
CA TYR A 148 2.35 0.99 -19.39
C TYR A 148 1.61 -0.08 -20.21
N TRP A 149 0.99 0.35 -21.31
CA TRP A 149 0.22 -0.53 -22.21
C TRP A 149 0.20 0.00 -23.63
N VAL A 150 -0.29 -0.81 -24.56
CA VAL A 150 -0.69 -0.34 -25.90
C VAL A 150 -2.17 0.06 -25.84
N ARG A 151 -2.49 1.29 -26.27
CA ARG A 151 -3.86 1.80 -26.26
C ARG A 151 -4.80 0.86 -27.03
N GLY A 152 -5.94 0.53 -26.42
CA GLY A 152 -6.97 -0.29 -27.07
C GLY A 152 -6.66 -1.78 -27.08
N ASP A 153 -5.58 -2.23 -26.44
CA ASP A 153 -5.34 -3.65 -26.21
C ASP A 153 -6.33 -4.23 -25.19
N ALA A 154 -7.46 -4.73 -25.69
CA ALA A 154 -8.49 -5.40 -24.89
C ALA A 154 -8.00 -6.72 -24.25
N THR A 155 -6.90 -7.31 -24.76
CA THR A 155 -6.38 -8.57 -24.21
C THR A 155 -5.63 -8.38 -22.89
N GLY A 156 -5.19 -7.15 -22.59
CA GLY A 156 -4.34 -6.83 -21.45
C GLY A 156 -2.91 -7.36 -21.55
N SER A 157 -2.54 -8.04 -22.64
CA SER A 157 -1.21 -8.66 -22.82
C SER A 157 -0.07 -7.64 -22.91
N THR A 158 -0.38 -6.40 -23.28
CA THR A 158 0.59 -5.32 -23.38
C THR A 158 0.73 -4.52 -22.08
N ILE A 159 -0.20 -4.68 -21.14
CA ILE A 159 -0.16 -4.04 -19.82
C ILE A 159 0.96 -4.66 -19.03
N GLY A 160 1.91 -3.83 -18.64
CA GLY A 160 2.98 -4.25 -17.75
C GLY A 160 3.63 -3.08 -17.06
N ARG A 161 4.30 -3.40 -15.97
CA ARG A 161 4.99 -2.44 -15.14
C ARG A 161 6.45 -2.30 -15.54
N LEU A 162 6.92 -1.07 -15.63
CA LEU A 162 8.33 -0.77 -15.75
C LEU A 162 9.03 -1.09 -14.41
N ARG A 163 9.93 -2.08 -14.41
CA ARG A 163 10.65 -2.45 -13.19
C ARG A 163 11.46 -1.27 -12.67
N GLY A 164 11.21 -0.93 -11.42
CA GLY A 164 11.99 0.01 -10.63
C GLY A 164 11.85 -0.35 -9.17
N GLU A 165 12.55 -1.41 -8.73
CA GLU A 165 12.70 -1.74 -7.30
C GLU A 165 13.50 -0.61 -6.64
N ARG A 166 12.82 0.49 -6.35
CA ARG A 166 13.41 1.74 -5.89
C ARG A 166 12.90 2.00 -4.49
N ASN A 167 13.83 2.13 -3.56
CA ASN A 167 13.55 2.74 -2.27
C ASN A 167 13.20 4.23 -2.49
N TRP A 168 12.88 4.93 -1.41
CA TRP A 168 12.41 6.32 -1.42
C TRP A 168 13.27 7.23 -2.31
N ASP A 169 14.59 7.16 -2.16
CA ASP A 169 15.55 8.03 -2.86
C ASP A 169 15.83 7.61 -4.32
N GLY A 170 15.19 6.55 -4.83
CA GLY A 170 15.45 6.09 -6.19
C GLY A 170 14.89 7.07 -7.23
N ALA A 171 15.72 7.48 -8.20
CA ALA A 171 15.27 8.41 -9.26
C ALA A 171 14.05 7.89 -10.04
N TYR A 172 13.24 8.73 -10.67
CA TYR A 172 12.25 8.25 -11.62
C TYR A 172 12.95 7.71 -12.89
N PRO A 173 12.43 6.67 -13.58
CA PRO A 173 13.00 6.23 -14.85
C PRO A 173 13.08 7.38 -15.86
N SER A 174 14.27 7.60 -16.43
CA SER A 174 14.46 8.61 -17.48
C SER A 174 13.61 8.28 -18.71
N ASN A 175 13.37 9.26 -19.58
CA ASN A 175 12.64 9.01 -20.81
C ASN A 175 13.31 7.94 -21.70
N PHE A 176 14.64 7.89 -21.65
CA PHE A 176 15.43 6.87 -22.34
C PHE A 176 15.14 5.47 -21.79
N GLU A 177 15.18 5.28 -20.46
CA GLU A 177 14.86 3.99 -19.83
C GLU A 177 13.43 3.55 -20.12
N ARG A 178 12.47 4.48 -20.08
CA ARG A 178 11.08 4.19 -20.46
C ARG A 178 10.98 3.72 -21.91
N THR A 179 11.58 4.44 -22.85
CA THR A 179 11.53 4.10 -24.28
C THR A 179 12.17 2.74 -24.56
N LYS A 180 13.26 2.43 -23.86
CA LYS A 180 13.97 1.15 -23.98
C LYS A 180 13.15 -0.04 -23.47
N HIS A 181 12.46 0.12 -22.34
CA HIS A 181 11.80 -0.98 -21.63
C HIS A 181 10.30 -1.08 -21.88
N ALA A 182 9.68 -0.01 -22.38
CA ALA A 182 8.27 0.04 -22.75
C ALA A 182 8.09 0.63 -24.17
N PRO A 183 8.78 0.10 -25.21
CA PRO A 183 8.71 0.66 -26.55
C PRO A 183 7.28 0.60 -27.10
N GLY A 184 6.83 1.71 -27.70
CA GLY A 184 5.50 1.84 -28.29
C GLY A 184 4.34 1.78 -27.29
N ARG A 185 4.62 1.78 -25.99
CA ARG A 185 3.60 1.82 -24.93
C ARG A 185 3.47 3.22 -24.37
N GLN A 186 2.28 3.51 -23.86
CA GLN A 186 1.94 4.73 -23.15
C GLN A 186 1.57 4.38 -21.69
N PRO A 187 1.56 5.36 -20.78
CA PRO A 187 1.10 5.14 -19.41
C PRO A 187 -0.31 4.53 -19.37
N PHE A 188 -0.51 3.57 -18.47
CA PHE A 188 -1.81 2.99 -18.17
C PHE A 188 -2.38 3.68 -16.92
N LEU A 189 -3.13 4.75 -17.16
CA LEU A 189 -3.87 5.48 -16.13
C LEU A 189 -5.35 5.40 -16.49
N VAL A 190 -6.17 4.89 -15.58
CA VAL A 190 -7.62 4.96 -15.70
C VAL A 190 -8.02 6.41 -15.42
N PRO A 191 -8.52 7.17 -16.40
CA PRO A 191 -8.75 8.61 -16.21
C PRO A 191 -9.89 8.87 -15.19
N PRO A 192 -9.91 10.07 -14.59
CA PRO A 192 -11.06 10.54 -13.82
C PRO A 192 -12.20 10.95 -14.77
N ALA A 193 -12.77 9.95 -15.45
CA ALA A 193 -13.90 10.06 -16.35
C ALA A 193 -14.97 9.03 -15.95
N ALA A 194 -16.23 9.30 -16.27
CA ALA A 194 -17.35 8.40 -16.00
C ALA A 194 -17.26 7.12 -16.85
N ALA A 195 -16.84 7.25 -18.12
CA ALA A 195 -16.59 6.12 -18.99
C ALA A 195 -15.19 5.55 -18.73
N LYS A 196 -15.14 4.38 -18.07
CA LYS A 196 -13.91 3.65 -17.76
C LYS A 196 -13.89 2.23 -18.36
N SER A 197 -14.95 1.84 -19.08
CA SER A 197 -15.17 0.49 -19.58
C SER A 197 -13.99 -0.05 -20.41
N ALA A 198 -13.45 0.76 -21.32
CA ALA A 198 -12.30 0.39 -22.14
C ALA A 198 -11.03 0.05 -21.32
N PHE A 199 -10.91 0.60 -20.11
CA PHE A 199 -9.80 0.31 -19.19
C PHE A 199 -10.08 -0.90 -18.30
N TYR A 200 -11.34 -1.25 -18.09
CA TYR A 200 -11.75 -2.35 -17.22
C TYR A 200 -12.00 -3.66 -17.96
N ASP A 201 -12.14 -3.65 -19.29
CA ASP A 201 -12.47 -4.87 -20.05
C ASP A 201 -11.29 -5.86 -20.16
N ASN A 202 -10.06 -5.40 -19.91
CA ASN A 202 -8.89 -6.26 -19.98
C ASN A 202 -8.82 -7.24 -18.77
N PRO A 203 -8.32 -8.48 -18.96
CA PRO A 203 -8.26 -9.50 -17.90
C PRO A 203 -7.48 -9.10 -16.64
N ILE A 204 -6.40 -8.31 -16.77
CA ILE A 204 -5.56 -7.91 -15.63
C ILE A 204 -6.33 -6.97 -14.72
N THR A 205 -6.96 -5.94 -15.28
CA THR A 205 -7.77 -5.01 -14.51
C THR A 205 -8.99 -5.72 -13.93
N ARG A 206 -9.69 -6.58 -14.68
CA ARG A 206 -10.79 -7.39 -14.10
C ARG A 206 -10.33 -8.24 -12.91
N GLN A 207 -9.15 -8.85 -12.99
CA GLN A 207 -8.60 -9.62 -11.87
C GLN A 207 -8.32 -8.73 -10.66
N LEU A 208 -7.73 -7.54 -10.85
CA LEU A 208 -7.48 -6.59 -9.76
C LEU A 208 -8.77 -6.16 -9.06
N TRP A 209 -9.80 -5.80 -9.83
CA TRP A 209 -11.11 -5.42 -9.29
C TRP A 209 -11.82 -6.59 -8.59
N ARG A 210 -11.74 -7.80 -9.14
CA ARG A 210 -12.25 -9.01 -8.47
C ARG A 210 -11.53 -9.26 -7.15
N ASN A 211 -10.20 -9.18 -7.14
CA ASN A 211 -9.40 -9.37 -5.91
C ASN A 211 -9.77 -8.34 -4.84
N ALA A 212 -9.96 -7.09 -5.24
CA ALA A 212 -10.38 -6.02 -4.34
C ALA A 212 -11.78 -6.27 -3.76
N SER A 213 -12.74 -6.66 -4.61
CA SER A 213 -14.09 -7.01 -4.16
C SER A 213 -14.08 -8.20 -3.20
N GLU A 214 -13.30 -9.23 -3.51
CA GLU A 214 -13.16 -10.41 -2.66
C GLU A 214 -12.53 -10.06 -1.30
N ALA A 215 -11.47 -9.24 -1.29
CA ALA A 215 -10.84 -8.78 -0.06
C ALA A 215 -11.84 -8.00 0.82
N LEU A 216 -12.59 -7.04 0.25
CA LEU A 216 -13.62 -6.30 0.96
C LEU A 216 -14.73 -7.22 1.52
N SER A 217 -15.16 -8.21 0.73
CA SER A 217 -16.21 -9.15 1.14
C SER A 217 -15.81 -10.06 2.31
N ARG A 218 -14.51 -10.25 2.56
CA ARG A 218 -13.96 -11.08 3.64
C ARG A 218 -13.46 -10.27 4.82
N ALA A 219 -13.31 -8.96 4.68
CA ALA A 219 -12.78 -8.10 5.72
C ALA A 219 -13.75 -7.99 6.91
N ASP A 220 -13.21 -8.15 8.12
CA ASP A 220 -13.90 -7.85 9.38
C ASP A 220 -13.77 -6.37 9.80
N ARG A 221 -12.79 -5.68 9.21
CA ARG A 221 -12.53 -4.25 9.38
C ARG A 221 -12.05 -3.62 8.07
N VAL A 222 -12.60 -2.47 7.72
CA VAL A 222 -12.25 -1.70 6.53
C VAL A 222 -11.87 -0.29 6.96
N ALA A 223 -10.82 0.28 6.34
CA ALA A 223 -10.42 1.66 6.58
C ALA A 223 -10.49 2.44 5.26
N VAL A 224 -11.28 3.52 5.25
CA VAL A 224 -11.37 4.45 4.12
C VAL A 224 -10.44 5.62 4.38
N VAL A 225 -9.26 5.60 3.77
CA VAL A 225 -8.17 6.57 4.05
C VAL A 225 -7.99 7.53 2.89
N GLY A 226 -8.23 8.82 3.12
CA GLY A 226 -7.98 9.89 2.14
C GLY A 226 -8.79 9.78 0.84
N TYR A 227 -9.85 8.95 0.81
CA TYR A 227 -10.71 8.77 -0.35
C TYR A 227 -12.06 9.44 -0.10
N SER A 228 -12.48 10.28 -1.04
CA SER A 228 -13.70 11.09 -0.90
C SER A 228 -14.98 10.33 -1.25
N LEU A 229 -14.90 9.15 -1.87
CA LEU A 229 -16.05 8.43 -2.44
C LEU A 229 -16.81 9.30 -3.48
N PRO A 230 -16.14 9.79 -4.53
CA PRO A 230 -16.79 10.67 -5.51
C PRO A 230 -17.99 9.98 -6.16
N LEU A 231 -19.08 10.73 -6.34
CA LEU A 231 -20.35 10.21 -6.89
C LEU A 231 -20.21 9.67 -8.32
N THR A 232 -19.21 10.13 -9.05
CA THR A 232 -18.89 9.73 -10.43
C THR A 232 -18.20 8.35 -10.51
N ASP A 233 -17.64 7.84 -9.41
CA ASP A 233 -16.93 6.55 -9.39
C ASP A 233 -17.89 5.39 -9.06
N LEU A 234 -18.84 5.17 -9.98
CA LEU A 234 -19.94 4.23 -9.81
C LEU A 234 -19.48 2.77 -9.60
N VAL A 235 -18.35 2.38 -10.18
CA VAL A 235 -17.81 1.02 -10.04
C VAL A 235 -17.31 0.79 -8.62
N THR A 236 -16.56 1.74 -8.06
CA THR A 236 -16.12 1.69 -6.66
C THR A 236 -17.31 1.72 -5.70
N ALA A 237 -18.28 2.63 -5.93
CA ALA A 237 -19.49 2.71 -5.12
C ALA A 237 -20.30 1.41 -5.15
N GLY A 238 -20.45 0.80 -6.33
CA GLY A 238 -21.09 -0.50 -6.51
C GLY A 238 -20.37 -1.61 -5.73
N MET A 239 -19.05 -1.71 -5.88
CA MET A 239 -18.21 -2.69 -5.18
C MET A 239 -18.30 -2.54 -3.65
N LEU A 240 -18.24 -1.31 -3.13
CA LEU A 240 -18.36 -1.05 -1.69
C LEU A 240 -19.76 -1.39 -1.16
N ARG A 241 -20.81 -1.00 -1.87
CA ARG A 241 -22.19 -1.36 -1.50
C ARG A 241 -22.37 -2.87 -1.48
N GLU A 242 -21.96 -3.57 -2.53
CA GLU A 242 -22.09 -5.04 -2.60
C GLU A 242 -21.27 -5.74 -1.52
N ALA A 243 -20.08 -5.23 -1.22
CA ALA A 243 -19.19 -5.87 -0.27
C ALA A 243 -19.53 -5.54 1.19
N LEU A 244 -20.13 -4.38 1.51
CA LEU A 244 -20.26 -3.90 2.89
C LEU A 244 -21.72 -3.73 3.36
N ALA A 245 -22.68 -3.53 2.46
CA ALA A 245 -24.04 -3.21 2.86
C ALA A 245 -24.67 -4.33 3.71
N GLY A 246 -25.29 -3.95 4.83
CA GLY A 246 -25.95 -4.89 5.75
C GLY A 246 -25.01 -5.86 6.49
N ARG A 247 -23.69 -5.76 6.32
CA ARG A 247 -22.71 -6.57 7.07
C ARG A 247 -22.32 -5.88 8.36
N ARG A 248 -22.07 -6.68 9.40
CA ARG A 248 -21.43 -6.20 10.64
C ARG A 248 -19.92 -6.15 10.44
N VAL A 249 -19.45 -5.06 9.85
CA VAL A 249 -18.03 -4.78 9.60
C VAL A 249 -17.68 -3.44 10.27
N THR A 250 -16.52 -3.36 10.90
CA THR A 250 -16.06 -2.06 11.44
C THR A 250 -15.48 -1.24 10.30
N VAL A 251 -15.98 -0.01 10.07
CA VAL A 251 -15.48 0.85 9.00
C VAL A 251 -14.91 2.15 9.58
N ASP A 252 -13.59 2.27 9.59
CA ASP A 252 -12.88 3.48 10.02
C ASP A 252 -12.82 4.50 8.86
N VAL A 253 -13.21 5.74 9.12
CA VAL A 253 -13.10 6.86 8.17
C VAL A 253 -11.94 7.75 8.56
N VAL A 254 -10.91 7.79 7.71
CA VAL A 254 -9.67 8.54 7.95
C VAL A 254 -9.55 9.60 6.88
N ASN A 255 -10.09 10.78 7.16
CA ASN A 255 -10.15 11.88 6.21
C ASN A 255 -10.14 13.21 6.98
N PRO A 256 -9.38 14.23 6.54
CA PRO A 256 -9.44 15.55 7.16
C PRO A 256 -10.87 16.07 7.30
N ASP A 257 -11.72 15.80 6.30
CA ASP A 257 -13.16 16.03 6.31
C ASP A 257 -13.93 14.70 6.19
N ALA A 258 -14.23 14.09 7.34
CA ALA A 258 -14.88 12.78 7.41
C ALA A 258 -16.41 12.84 7.30
N ALA A 259 -17.04 14.00 7.45
CA ALA A 259 -18.49 14.11 7.55
C ALA A 259 -19.18 13.67 6.24
N GLU A 260 -18.73 14.23 5.12
CA GLU A 260 -19.27 13.90 3.79
C GLU A 260 -19.00 12.42 3.41
N VAL A 261 -17.84 11.90 3.80
CA VAL A 261 -17.48 10.49 3.55
C VAL A 261 -18.40 9.55 4.33
N LYS A 262 -18.75 9.88 5.58
CA LYS A 262 -19.72 9.11 6.38
C LYS A 262 -21.10 9.12 5.75
N GLU A 263 -21.58 10.27 5.31
CA GLU A 263 -22.89 10.38 4.63
C GLU A 263 -22.93 9.51 3.36
N ARG A 264 -21.85 9.54 2.56
CA ARG A 264 -21.73 8.70 1.37
C ARG A 264 -21.69 7.20 1.70
N LEU A 265 -20.99 6.79 2.76
CA LEU A 265 -20.97 5.39 3.22
C LEU A 265 -22.36 4.93 3.69
N HIS A 266 -23.08 5.76 4.45
CA HIS A 266 -24.46 5.46 4.84
C HIS A 266 -25.40 5.36 3.63
N ALA A 267 -25.24 6.23 2.62
CA ALA A 267 -26.00 6.15 1.38
C ALA A 267 -25.72 4.84 0.58
N LEU A 268 -24.58 4.21 0.81
CA LEU A 268 -24.23 2.88 0.27
C LEU A 268 -24.74 1.72 1.13
N GLY A 269 -25.48 1.99 2.22
CA GLY A 269 -26.01 0.95 3.12
C GLY A 269 -25.00 0.42 4.14
N VAL A 270 -23.91 1.15 4.39
CA VAL A 270 -22.99 0.84 5.50
C VAL A 270 -23.62 1.37 6.79
N ASP A 271 -24.12 0.45 7.61
CA ASP A 271 -24.79 0.75 8.87
C ASP A 271 -23.82 0.77 10.05
N GLY A 272 -24.23 1.42 11.15
CA GLY A 272 -23.49 1.45 12.42
C GLY A 272 -22.71 2.73 12.67
N ASP A 273 -22.05 2.80 13.82
CA ASP A 273 -21.14 3.91 14.10
C ASP A 273 -19.83 3.69 13.33
N LEU A 274 -19.43 4.71 12.57
CA LEU A 274 -18.22 4.73 11.77
C LEU A 274 -17.17 5.54 12.55
N PRO A 275 -16.15 4.89 13.16
CA PRO A 275 -15.07 5.61 13.83
C PRO A 275 -14.40 6.59 12.88
N VAL A 276 -14.11 7.80 13.37
CA VAL A 276 -13.52 8.86 12.55
C VAL A 276 -12.14 9.28 13.05
N HIS A 277 -11.26 9.52 12.11
CA HIS A 277 -9.96 10.17 12.32
C HIS A 277 -9.91 11.40 11.40
N THR A 278 -9.95 12.59 11.99
CA THR A 278 -10.06 13.87 11.28
C THR A 278 -8.88 14.80 11.52
N GLY A 279 -8.86 15.95 10.83
CA GLY A 279 -7.78 16.93 10.89
C GLY A 279 -6.61 16.61 9.97
N ALA A 280 -5.66 17.55 9.90
CA ALA A 280 -4.51 17.48 8.97
C ALA A 280 -3.62 16.24 9.19
N GLU A 281 -3.49 15.79 10.43
CA GLU A 281 -2.66 14.64 10.82
C GLU A 281 -3.47 13.33 10.97
N CYS A 282 -4.69 13.26 10.42
CA CYS A 282 -5.58 12.10 10.58
C CYS A 282 -4.92 10.77 10.21
N VAL A 283 -4.18 10.72 9.10
CA VAL A 283 -3.49 9.51 8.64
C VAL A 283 -2.33 9.13 9.57
N ALA A 284 -1.59 10.12 10.07
CA ALA A 284 -0.51 9.89 11.04
C ALA A 284 -1.06 9.32 12.36
N ASN A 285 -2.13 9.94 12.87
CA ASN A 285 -2.82 9.49 14.08
C ASN A 285 -3.42 8.10 13.90
N TYR A 286 -4.02 7.81 12.74
CA TYR A 286 -4.55 6.49 12.42
C TYR A 286 -3.45 5.43 12.33
N SER A 287 -2.31 5.76 11.72
CA SER A 287 -1.14 4.87 11.70
C SER A 287 -0.64 4.56 13.12
N ALA A 288 -0.60 5.56 14.01
CA ALA A 288 -0.21 5.36 15.40
C ALA A 288 -1.22 4.49 16.17
N PHE A 289 -2.52 4.73 15.95
CA PHE A 289 -3.59 3.91 16.51
C PHE A 289 -3.47 2.44 16.08
N LEU A 290 -3.25 2.17 14.79
CA LEU A 290 -3.06 0.80 14.30
C LEU A 290 -1.81 0.14 14.88
N ALA A 291 -0.71 0.89 15.00
CA ALA A 291 0.53 0.38 15.61
C ALA A 291 0.33 0.03 17.10
N ASN A 292 -0.35 0.90 17.86
CA ASN A 292 -0.65 0.65 19.27
C ASN A 292 -1.55 -0.58 19.42
N ARG A 293 -2.60 -0.70 18.61
CA ARG A 293 -3.50 -1.86 18.62
C ARG A 293 -2.73 -3.16 18.37
N LEU A 294 -1.87 -3.19 17.34
CA LEU A 294 -1.03 -4.35 17.05
C LEU A 294 -0.06 -4.65 18.21
N GLY A 295 0.52 -3.61 18.83
CA GLY A 295 1.38 -3.78 20.01
C GLY A 295 0.66 -4.43 21.18
N LEU A 296 -0.58 -4.05 21.45
CA LEU A 296 -1.42 -4.66 22.50
C LEU A 296 -1.79 -6.11 22.18
N GLU A 297 -2.11 -6.42 20.92
CA GLU A 297 -2.35 -7.81 20.48
C GLU A 297 -1.10 -8.69 20.69
N VAL A 298 0.07 -8.15 20.36
CA VAL A 298 1.36 -8.82 20.56
C VAL A 298 1.64 -9.04 22.05
N LEU A 299 1.34 -8.07 22.92
CA LEU A 299 1.50 -8.22 24.36
C LEU A 299 0.58 -9.30 24.92
N GLY A 300 -0.70 -9.27 24.55
CA GLY A 300 -1.65 -10.30 24.97
C GLY A 300 -1.24 -11.69 24.52
N ALA A 301 -0.64 -11.81 23.33
CA ALA A 301 -0.05 -13.05 22.87
C ALA A 301 1.17 -13.47 23.71
N LEU A 302 2.07 -12.54 24.07
CA LEU A 302 3.24 -12.82 24.93
C LEU A 302 2.86 -13.30 26.32
N GLU A 303 1.82 -12.73 26.93
CA GLU A 303 1.34 -13.13 28.25
C GLU A 303 0.86 -14.59 28.28
N GLN A 304 0.47 -15.15 27.13
CA GLN A 304 0.04 -16.54 26.99
C GLN A 304 1.18 -17.50 26.66
N VAL A 305 2.39 -17.00 26.39
CA VAL A 305 3.56 -17.81 26.05
C VAL A 305 4.21 -18.37 27.32
N ASP A 306 4.71 -19.61 27.25
CA ASP A 306 5.50 -20.21 28.32
C ASP A 306 6.64 -19.26 28.76
N PRO A 307 6.73 -18.88 30.05
CA PRO A 307 7.77 -17.98 30.55
C PRO A 307 9.20 -18.45 30.29
N ASN A 308 9.40 -19.74 30.03
CA ASN A 308 10.71 -20.31 29.71
C ASN A 308 11.10 -20.14 28.23
N LEU A 309 10.19 -19.63 27.42
CA LEU A 309 10.35 -19.53 25.98
C LEU A 309 11.08 -18.24 25.63
N LYS A 310 12.25 -18.39 24.98
CA LYS A 310 13.09 -17.24 24.63
C LYS A 310 12.45 -16.46 23.50
N VAL A 311 12.13 -15.19 23.79
CA VAL A 311 11.65 -14.24 22.80
C VAL A 311 12.84 -13.54 22.15
N SER A 312 12.80 -13.29 20.85
CA SER A 312 13.86 -12.56 20.14
C SER A 312 13.30 -11.58 19.11
N VAL A 313 14.01 -10.47 18.89
CA VAL A 313 13.74 -9.42 17.91
C VAL A 313 14.67 -9.59 16.70
N ALA A 314 14.08 -9.77 15.52
CA ALA A 314 14.82 -9.72 14.26
C ALA A 314 14.94 -8.27 13.76
N SER A 315 16.15 -7.88 13.37
CA SER A 315 16.48 -6.60 12.77
C SER A 315 17.36 -6.79 11.53
N ARG A 316 17.70 -5.70 10.80
CA ARG A 316 18.70 -5.77 9.73
C ARG A 316 20.09 -6.23 10.19
N ARG A 317 20.38 -6.12 11.50
CA ARG A 317 21.69 -6.44 12.09
C ARG A 317 21.77 -7.84 12.71
N GLY A 318 20.67 -8.59 12.70
CA GLY A 318 20.62 -9.92 13.30
C GLY A 318 19.36 -10.18 14.12
N ILE A 319 19.36 -11.34 14.77
CA ILE A 319 18.33 -11.72 15.75
C ILE A 319 18.90 -11.47 17.15
N HIS A 320 18.16 -10.72 17.97
CA HIS A 320 18.56 -10.25 19.28
C HIS A 320 17.61 -10.80 20.35
N PRO A 321 18.09 -11.41 21.45
CA PRO A 321 17.20 -11.91 22.49
C PRO A 321 16.51 -10.74 23.19
N VAL A 322 15.20 -10.86 23.43
CA VAL A 322 14.49 -9.95 24.33
C VAL A 322 14.86 -10.31 25.75
N ILE A 323 15.44 -9.35 26.47
CA ILE A 323 15.83 -9.48 27.87
C ILE A 323 14.69 -9.03 28.79
N ARG A 324 13.87 -8.07 28.36
CA ARG A 324 12.77 -7.51 29.16
C ARG A 324 11.66 -6.95 28.27
N ALA A 325 10.41 -7.16 28.66
CA ALA A 325 9.23 -6.54 28.04
C ALA A 325 8.44 -5.75 29.10
N GLU A 326 7.99 -4.54 28.77
CA GLU A 326 7.22 -3.67 29.67
C GLU A 326 6.07 -3.00 28.91
N ALA A 327 4.86 -3.04 29.46
CA ALA A 327 3.77 -2.22 28.97
C ALA A 327 4.02 -0.74 29.33
N THR A 328 3.70 0.16 28.42
CA THR A 328 3.73 1.61 28.62
C THR A 328 2.34 2.19 28.33
N PRO A 329 2.04 3.44 28.76
CA PRO A 329 0.79 4.10 28.38
C PRO A 329 0.54 4.18 26.87
N ASP A 330 1.63 4.07 26.10
CA ASP A 330 1.70 4.30 24.66
C ASP A 330 1.95 3.02 23.84
N GLY A 331 2.04 1.85 24.49
CA GLY A 331 2.32 0.58 23.83
C GLY A 331 3.20 -0.36 24.64
N VAL A 332 4.23 -0.93 24.01
CA VAL A 332 5.08 -1.99 24.60
C VAL A 332 6.56 -1.71 24.36
N CYS A 333 7.38 -1.67 25.41
CA CYS A 333 8.83 -1.57 25.29
C CYS A 333 9.45 -2.98 25.34
N LEU A 334 10.24 -3.37 24.33
CA LEU A 334 10.92 -4.67 24.27
C LEU A 334 12.44 -4.46 24.33
N ASN A 335 13.05 -4.53 25.50
CA ASN A 335 14.51 -4.41 25.61
C ASN A 335 15.20 -5.67 25.08
N ALA A 336 15.92 -5.53 23.96
CA ALA A 336 16.71 -6.61 23.37
C ALA A 336 18.22 -6.43 23.64
N ASP A 337 18.95 -7.54 23.75
CA ASP A 337 20.41 -7.52 23.83
C ASP A 337 21.01 -7.27 22.45
N TRP A 338 21.44 -6.04 22.21
CA TRP A 338 22.09 -5.67 20.95
C TRP A 338 23.55 -6.11 20.87
N GLY A 339 24.16 -6.48 22.02
CA GLY A 339 25.54 -6.98 22.09
C GLY A 339 25.65 -8.47 21.79
N SER A 340 24.58 -9.25 21.98
CA SER A 340 24.50 -10.64 21.57
C SER A 340 23.67 -10.80 20.29
N VAL A 341 24.36 -11.11 19.19
CA VAL A 341 23.72 -11.50 17.94
C VAL A 341 23.55 -13.02 17.98
N ILE A 342 22.31 -13.51 18.09
CA ILE A 342 22.01 -14.95 18.07
C ILE A 342 22.32 -15.53 16.69
N ALA A 343 22.12 -14.74 15.63
CA ALA A 343 22.50 -15.06 14.26
C ALA A 343 22.73 -13.78 13.45
N ASP A 344 23.86 -13.71 12.74
CA ASP A 344 24.16 -12.64 11.79
C ASP A 344 23.31 -12.85 10.53
N LEU A 345 22.50 -11.84 10.19
CA LEU A 345 21.61 -11.87 9.02
C LEU A 345 22.27 -11.25 7.77
N SER A 346 23.56 -10.89 7.82
CA SER A 346 24.29 -10.30 6.70
C SER A 346 24.78 -11.30 5.65
N GLY A 347 24.66 -12.61 5.91
CA GLY A 347 25.02 -13.70 5.00
C GLY A 347 23.82 -14.61 4.70
N ALA A 348 23.53 -14.81 3.42
CA ALA A 348 22.44 -15.67 2.96
C ALA A 348 22.53 -17.12 3.46
N ASN A 349 21.36 -17.75 3.57
CA ASN A 349 21.03 -19.13 3.96
C ASN A 349 21.03 -19.39 5.46
N TYR A 350 19.85 -19.44 6.10
CA TYR A 350 19.47 -20.60 6.92
C TYR A 350 17.97 -20.63 7.21
N MET A 351 17.34 -21.75 6.83
CA MET A 351 16.04 -22.18 7.32
C MET A 351 16.14 -22.58 8.78
N ALA A 352 15.53 -21.82 9.70
CA ALA A 352 15.12 -22.34 11.00
C ALA A 352 14.17 -21.37 11.72
N ALA A 353 12.96 -21.88 11.98
CA ALA A 353 12.00 -21.44 13.00
C ALA A 353 11.59 -19.96 13.01
N ALA A 354 10.59 -19.62 12.19
CA ALA A 354 9.79 -18.41 12.35
C ALA A 354 8.34 -18.78 12.70
N VAL A 355 7.89 -18.39 13.89
CA VAL A 355 6.48 -18.41 14.27
C VAL A 355 5.96 -16.98 14.16
N THR A 356 5.17 -16.72 13.12
CA THR A 356 4.36 -15.51 12.98
C THR A 356 3.28 -15.50 14.07
N VAL A 357 2.97 -14.34 14.66
CA VAL A 357 1.93 -14.15 15.70
C VAL A 357 0.58 -14.78 15.29
N GLY A 358 0.28 -14.87 13.99
CA GLY A 358 -0.89 -15.56 13.45
C GLY A 358 -1.00 -17.06 13.78
N LYS A 359 0.09 -17.75 14.16
CA LYS A 359 0.07 -19.15 14.62
C LYS A 359 -0.03 -19.31 16.14
N ILE A 360 0.22 -18.27 16.93
CA ILE A 360 0.07 -18.34 18.40
C ILE A 360 -1.40 -18.65 18.75
N MET A 361 -2.35 -18.08 17.98
CA MET A 361 -3.78 -18.36 18.17
C MET A 361 -4.22 -19.76 17.72
N SER A 362 -3.52 -20.40 16.76
CA SER A 362 -3.90 -21.74 16.27
C SER A 362 -3.15 -22.89 16.95
N ALA A 363 -2.01 -22.63 17.59
CA ALA A 363 -1.18 -23.65 18.24
C ALA A 363 -1.63 -23.98 19.68
N VAL A 364 -2.48 -23.15 20.29
CA VAL A 364 -3.03 -23.38 21.64
C VAL A 364 -3.99 -24.58 21.69
N GLU A 365 -4.44 -25.11 20.55
CA GLU A 365 -5.40 -26.23 20.52
C GLU A 365 -4.80 -27.64 20.31
N ARG A 366 -3.48 -27.85 20.14
CA ARG A 366 -2.94 -29.22 19.89
C ARG A 366 -1.64 -29.57 20.63
N SER A 367 -1.86 -30.34 21.70
CA SER A 367 -1.04 -31.40 22.31
C SER A 367 0.28 -31.08 23.06
N PRO A 368 0.51 -31.76 24.20
CA PRO A 368 1.70 -31.61 25.03
C PRO A 368 2.82 -32.57 24.61
N GLY A 369 4.05 -32.08 24.64
CA GLY A 369 5.26 -32.91 24.65
C GLY A 369 6.01 -32.97 23.32
N THR A 370 6.83 -31.97 23.05
CA THR A 370 8.13 -32.06 22.35
C THR A 370 8.85 -30.71 22.49
N ALA A 371 10.19 -30.72 22.43
CA ALA A 371 11.09 -29.59 22.69
C ALA A 371 10.60 -28.25 22.10
N GLY A 372 10.56 -27.22 22.95
CA GLY A 372 9.80 -25.99 22.73
C GLY A 372 10.26 -25.15 21.53
N PRO A 373 9.32 -24.51 20.80
CA PRO A 373 9.64 -23.61 19.71
C PRO A 373 10.13 -22.26 20.27
N ASN A 374 11.15 -21.63 19.67
CA ASN A 374 11.46 -20.22 19.94
C ASN A 374 10.38 -19.34 19.29
N ILE A 375 9.90 -18.31 19.99
CA ILE A 375 8.91 -17.35 19.46
C ILE A 375 9.63 -16.04 19.15
N LEU A 376 9.53 -15.60 17.90
CA LEU A 376 10.19 -14.40 17.39
C LEU A 376 9.17 -13.25 17.36
N MET A 377 9.47 -12.13 18.01
CA MET A 377 8.63 -10.92 18.02
C MET A 377 9.46 -9.71 17.61
N ARG A 378 8.98 -8.89 16.69
CA ARG A 378 9.85 -7.91 16.00
C ARG A 378 9.68 -6.46 16.45
N GLY A 379 10.81 -5.79 16.62
CA GLY A 379 10.99 -4.36 16.87
C GLY A 379 12.03 -3.73 15.94
N VAL A 380 11.96 -2.41 15.79
CA VAL A 380 12.64 -1.54 14.81
C VAL A 380 14.12 -1.27 15.19
N SER A 381 15.00 -0.96 14.21
CA SER A 381 16.35 -0.42 14.47
C SER A 381 16.74 0.67 13.47
N THR A 382 17.27 1.79 14.00
CA THR A 382 18.53 2.43 13.57
C THR A 382 19.12 3.25 14.73
N ALA A 383 20.39 2.98 15.06
CA ALA A 383 21.32 3.71 15.94
C ALA A 383 20.94 3.94 17.44
N ALA A 384 21.67 3.24 18.32
CA ALA A 384 21.85 3.48 19.77
C ALA A 384 20.66 4.04 20.55
N ILE A 385 19.59 3.28 20.79
CA ILE A 385 18.50 3.67 21.69
C ILE A 385 17.78 2.37 22.14
N SER A 386 17.36 2.31 23.40
CA SER A 386 16.41 1.32 23.93
C SER A 386 15.29 1.04 22.93
N VAL A 387 14.89 -0.21 22.71
CA VAL A 387 13.72 -0.51 21.87
C VAL A 387 12.45 -0.15 22.64
N ARG A 388 12.19 1.15 22.65
CA ARG A 388 10.91 1.78 22.92
C ARG A 388 10.08 1.59 21.64
N LEU A 389 8.98 0.81 21.69
CA LEU A 389 7.84 1.20 20.86
C LEU A 389 7.26 2.43 21.57
N GLU A 390 7.83 3.59 21.26
CA GLU A 390 7.35 4.87 21.74
C GLU A 390 6.40 5.47 20.71
N VAL A 391 5.15 5.71 21.12
CA VAL A 391 4.37 6.83 20.60
C VAL A 391 4.95 8.08 21.28
N CYS A 392 5.93 8.73 20.65
CA CYS A 392 6.49 9.99 21.14
C CYS A 392 5.95 11.18 20.36
N ASN A 393 5.45 12.17 21.10
CA ASN A 393 5.00 13.48 20.64
C ASN A 393 6.22 14.28 20.12
N TRP A 394 6.24 14.64 18.83
CA TRP A 394 7.40 15.17 18.10
C TRP A 394 7.68 16.66 18.37
N ALA A 395 8.02 17.04 19.60
CA ALA A 395 8.35 18.44 19.93
C ALA A 395 9.83 18.73 20.23
N THR A 396 10.68 17.75 20.50
CA THR A 396 12.08 18.04 20.90
C THR A 396 13.02 16.91 20.54
N LEU A 397 13.69 17.00 19.39
CA LEU A 397 15.03 16.42 19.15
C LEU A 397 15.62 17.10 17.91
N THR A 398 16.63 17.94 18.11
CA THR A 398 17.37 18.66 17.07
C THR A 398 18.39 17.75 16.36
N PRO A 399 18.69 18.00 15.07
CA PRO A 399 19.53 17.12 14.27
C PRO A 399 20.99 17.57 14.32
N GLU A 400 21.80 17.00 15.21
CA GLU A 400 23.25 17.11 15.13
C GLU A 400 23.89 15.74 15.36
N ALA A 401 24.23 15.08 14.24
CA ALA A 401 25.43 14.27 14.02
C ALA A 401 25.11 13.15 13.01
N TYR A 402 25.35 13.40 11.72
CA TYR A 402 26.01 12.40 10.85
C TYR A 402 26.47 13.05 9.53
N VAL A 403 27.78 13.22 9.41
CA VAL A 403 28.56 13.36 8.17
C VAL A 403 29.83 12.55 8.43
N PRO A 404 30.26 11.73 7.44
CA PRO A 404 30.17 10.25 7.44
C PRO A 404 30.91 9.51 8.57
#